data_AF-A0A382JCK1-F1
#
_entry.id   AF-A0A382JCK1-F1
#
_cell.length_a   1.000
_cell.length_b   1.000
_cell.length_c   1.000
_cell.angle_alpha   90.00
_cell.angle_beta   90.00
_cell.angle_gamma   90.00
#
_symmetry.space_group_name_H-M   'P 1'
#
loop_
_entity.id
_entity.type
_entity.pdbx_description
1 polymer ?
#
loop_
_entity_poly.entity_id
_entity_poly.type
_entity_poly.pdbx_seq_one_letter_code
_entity_poly.pdbx_strand_id
1 'polypeptide(L)'
;LFSKRKQALSTAMNGDARTIVPIGLIEKMCLLDVLPTMLLKSIISRDIEFMEYLGIYECDPEDFSLCSFIDASKMDIMSIIQDGLDYAEIEG
;
A
#
# COMPACT_ATOMS: atom_id res chain seq x y z
N LEU A 1 28.40 -24.32 -29.87
CA LEU A 1 28.32 -22.96 -29.27
C LEU A 1 26.90 -22.74 -28.77
N PHE A 2 26.68 -22.67 -27.46
CA PHE A 2 25.36 -22.37 -26.91
C PHE A 2 24.99 -20.91 -27.21
N SER A 3 24.00 -20.72 -28.08
CA SER A 3 23.42 -19.40 -28.36
C SER A 3 22.77 -18.88 -27.07
N LYS A 4 23.39 -17.86 -26.45
CA LYS A 4 22.84 -17.16 -25.28
C LYS A 4 21.55 -16.46 -25.71
N ARG A 5 20.41 -17.11 -25.52
CA ARG A 5 19.10 -16.43 -25.60
C ARG A 5 19.13 -15.30 -24.57
N LYS A 6 19.11 -14.05 -25.04
CA LYS A 6 18.89 -12.89 -24.18
C LYS A 6 17.47 -13.03 -23.62
N GLN A 7 17.35 -13.54 -22.39
CA GLN A 7 16.09 -13.45 -21.67
C GLN A 7 15.83 -11.97 -21.43
N ALA A 8 14.71 -11.46 -21.91
CA ALA A 8 14.25 -10.13 -21.54
C ALA A 8 13.90 -10.18 -20.06
N LEU A 9 14.77 -9.60 -19.22
CA LEU A 9 14.48 -9.38 -17.81
C LEU A 9 13.34 -8.36 -17.74
N SER A 10 12.13 -8.84 -17.46
CA SER A 10 10.96 -8.00 -17.28
C SER A 10 10.70 -7.86 -15.77
N THR A 11 10.57 -6.63 -15.29
CA THR A 11 10.10 -6.31 -13.93
C THR A 11 8.57 -6.28 -13.86
N ALA A 12 7.88 -6.79 -14.90
CA ALA A 12 6.42 -6.77 -14.95
C ALA A 12 5.83 -7.45 -13.71
N MET A 13 4.98 -6.71 -13.03
CA MET A 13 4.11 -7.24 -11.98
C MET A 13 3.09 -8.14 -12.70
N ASN A 14 3.43 -9.42 -12.87
CA ASN A 14 2.64 -10.39 -13.65
C ASN A 14 1.36 -10.83 -12.90
N GLY A 15 0.62 -9.89 -12.30
CA GLY A 15 -0.56 -10.16 -11.49
C GLY A 15 -1.52 -8.97 -11.45
N ASP A 16 -2.81 -9.29 -11.50
CA ASP A 16 -3.93 -8.37 -11.31
C ASP A 16 -4.00 -7.89 -9.84
N ALA A 17 -4.79 -6.85 -9.56
CA ALA A 17 -4.91 -6.24 -8.23
C ALA A 17 -5.18 -7.31 -7.15
N ARG A 18 -4.21 -7.52 -6.24
CA ARG A 18 -4.29 -8.55 -5.18
C ARG A 18 -5.15 -8.03 -4.04
N THR A 19 -6.01 -8.90 -3.49
CA THR A 19 -6.74 -8.60 -2.26
C THR A 19 -5.76 -8.43 -1.09
N ILE A 20 -6.00 -7.43 -0.24
CA ILE A 20 -5.27 -7.28 1.03
C ILE A 20 -5.51 -8.51 1.88
N VAL A 21 -4.45 -9.26 2.23
CA VAL A 21 -4.57 -10.44 3.08
C VAL A 21 -4.31 -10.04 4.53
N PRO A 22 -5.32 -10.07 5.42
CA PRO A 22 -5.18 -9.60 6.79
C PRO A 22 -4.46 -10.65 7.67
N ILE A 23 -3.16 -10.85 7.45
CA ILE A 23 -2.32 -11.80 8.21
C ILE A 23 -1.71 -11.13 9.46
N GLY A 24 -1.92 -9.83 9.65
CA GLY A 24 -1.34 -9.10 10.79
C GLY A 24 0.11 -8.66 10.57
N LEU A 25 0.66 -8.83 9.36
CA LEU A 25 2.06 -8.48 9.07
C LEU A 25 2.27 -6.98 8.92
N ILE A 26 1.33 -6.30 8.27
CA ILE A 26 1.37 -4.84 8.08
C ILE A 26 1.25 -4.16 9.45
N GLU A 27 0.35 -4.64 10.29
CA GLU A 27 0.10 -4.17 11.66
C GLU A 27 1.33 -4.34 12.57
N LYS A 28 2.16 -5.36 12.34
CA LYS A 28 3.41 -5.57 13.10
C LYS A 28 4.54 -4.64 12.69
N MET A 29 4.51 -4.12 11.47
CA MET A 29 5.58 -3.27 10.93
C MET A 29 5.23 -1.80 10.97
N CYS A 30 3.94 -1.46 11.01
CA CYS A 30 3.49 -0.08 11.19
C CYS A 30 3.89 0.41 12.58
N LEU A 31 4.55 1.58 12.63
CA LEU A 31 5.04 2.20 13.86
C LEU A 31 4.06 3.25 14.43
N LEU A 32 3.04 3.61 13.64
CA LEU A 32 2.00 4.56 14.00
C LEU A 32 0.87 3.85 14.78
N ASP A 33 0.17 4.58 15.65
CA ASP A 33 -1.00 4.07 16.37
C ASP A 33 -2.28 4.14 15.51
N VAL A 34 -2.22 3.49 14.34
CA VAL A 34 -3.32 3.43 13.37
C VAL A 34 -3.65 1.98 13.04
N LEU A 35 -4.79 1.74 12.40
CA LEU A 35 -5.15 0.43 11.85
C LEU A 35 -4.76 0.40 10.35
N PRO A 36 -3.51 0.06 9.99
CA PRO A 36 -3.01 0.26 8.63
C PRO A 36 -3.79 -0.54 7.59
N THR A 37 -4.18 -1.78 7.92
CA THR A 37 -5.00 -2.61 7.02
C THR A 37 -6.40 -2.05 6.80
N MET A 38 -6.99 -1.39 7.81
CA MET A 38 -8.30 -0.75 7.65
C MET A 38 -8.19 0.57 6.92
N LEU A 39 -7.12 1.33 7.19
CA LEU A 39 -6.81 2.58 6.49
C LEU A 39 -6.58 2.33 5.00
N LEU A 40 -5.80 1.31 4.63
CA LEU A 40 -5.61 0.96 3.22
C LEU A 40 -6.91 0.55 2.53
N LYS A 41 -7.80 -0.14 3.23
CA LYS A 41 -9.13 -0.50 2.69
C LYS A 41 -10.02 0.72 2.52
N SER A 42 -10.01 1.67 3.46
CA SER A 42 -10.80 2.90 3.36
C SER A 42 -10.32 3.78 2.22
N ILE A 43 -9.00 3.90 2.03
CA ILE A 43 -8.41 4.61 0.89
C ILE A 43 -8.82 3.97 -0.44
N ILE A 44 -8.67 2.64 -0.58
CA ILE A 44 -9.06 1.92 -1.80
C ILE A 44 -10.56 2.07 -2.09
N SER A 45 -11.37 2.09 -1.04
CA SER A 45 -12.83 2.26 -1.15
C SER A 45 -13.25 3.73 -1.28
N ARG A 46 -12.30 4.68 -1.19
CA ARG A 46 -12.51 6.13 -1.21
C ARG A 46 -13.52 6.62 -0.16
N ASP A 47 -13.46 6.04 1.04
CA ASP A 47 -14.31 6.41 2.17
C ASP A 47 -13.61 7.46 3.05
N ILE A 48 -13.87 8.75 2.79
CA ILE A 48 -13.18 9.86 3.45
C ILE A 48 -13.48 9.94 4.95
N GLU A 49 -14.74 9.78 5.36
CA GLU A 49 -15.12 9.84 6.78
C GLU A 49 -14.37 8.78 7.58
N PHE A 50 -14.21 7.58 7.00
CA PHE A 50 -13.49 6.50 7.67
C PHE A 50 -11.97 6.65 7.59
N MET A 51 -11.41 7.25 6.53
CA MET A 51 -10.00 7.63 6.47
C MET A 51 -9.63 8.65 7.56
N GLU A 52 -10.44 9.70 7.73
CA GLU A 52 -10.24 10.72 8.75
C GLU A 52 -10.33 10.13 10.16
N TYR A 53 -11.35 9.29 10.41
CA TYR A 53 -11.51 8.59 11.68
C TYR A 53 -10.31 7.71 12.05
N LEU A 54 -9.65 7.14 11.03
CA LEU A 54 -8.45 6.31 11.20
C LEU A 54 -7.15 7.10 11.28
N GLY A 55 -7.20 8.44 11.15
CA GLY A 55 -6.04 9.31 11.32
C GLY A 55 -5.17 9.47 10.06
N ILE A 56 -5.77 9.54 8.86
CA ILE A 56 -5.00 9.72 7.61
C ILE A 56 -4.07 10.95 7.62
N TYR A 57 -4.44 12.04 8.28
CA TYR A 57 -3.64 13.27 8.37
C TYR A 57 -2.39 13.16 9.26
N GLU A 58 -2.29 12.09 10.06
CA GLU A 58 -1.12 11.82 10.89
C GLU A 58 -0.11 10.88 10.18
N CYS A 59 -0.45 10.44 8.98
CA CYS A 59 0.32 9.48 8.21
C CYS A 59 1.16 10.16 7.11
N ASP A 60 2.39 9.70 6.91
CA ASP A 60 3.20 9.99 5.73
C ASP A 60 3.46 8.69 4.93
N PRO A 61 3.46 8.69 3.59
CA PRO A 61 3.84 7.52 2.79
C PRO A 61 5.13 6.82 3.25
N GLU A 62 6.10 7.58 3.75
CA GLU A 62 7.42 7.07 4.17
C GLU A 62 7.34 6.18 5.42
N ASP A 63 6.34 6.42 6.28
CA ASP A 63 6.05 5.59 7.46
C ASP A 63 5.63 4.15 7.08
N PHE A 64 5.15 3.96 5.85
CA PHE A 64 4.67 2.68 5.34
C PHE A 64 5.68 1.97 4.43
N SER A 65 6.91 2.47 4.34
CA SER A 65 7.98 1.87 3.53
C SER A 65 8.28 0.42 3.95
N LEU A 66 8.39 0.14 5.26
CA LEU A 66 8.59 -1.21 5.79
C LEU A 66 7.37 -2.11 5.56
N CYS A 67 6.16 -1.54 5.66
CA CYS A 67 4.92 -2.24 5.38
C CYS A 67 4.86 -2.69 3.90
N SER A 68 5.22 -1.80 2.96
CA SER A 68 5.31 -2.10 1.53
C SER A 68 6.36 -3.19 1.23
N PHE A 69 7.51 -3.13 1.92
CA PHE A 69 8.58 -4.10 1.74
C PHE A 69 8.19 -5.52 2.18
N ILE A 70 7.55 -5.65 3.35
CA ILE A 70 7.19 -6.96 3.90
C ILE A 70 5.95 -7.57 3.22
N ASP A 71 5.12 -6.75 2.56
CA ASP A 71 3.86 -7.20 2.00
C ASP A 71 4.06 -8.37 1.01
N ALA A 72 3.28 -9.41 1.23
CA ALA A 72 3.26 -10.61 0.40
C ALA A 72 2.45 -10.40 -0.89
N SER A 73 1.50 -9.47 -0.87
CA SER A 73 0.68 -9.11 -2.02
C SER A 73 1.40 -8.21 -3.03
N LYS A 74 2.58 -7.66 -2.66
CA LYS A 74 3.37 -6.72 -3.46
C LYS A 74 2.58 -5.49 -3.88
N MET A 75 1.69 -5.03 -2.99
CA MET A 75 1.02 -3.76 -3.16
C MET A 75 2.00 -2.64 -2.84
N ASP A 76 1.93 -1.55 -3.61
CA ASP A 76 2.68 -0.36 -3.29
C ASP A 76 1.91 0.46 -2.25
N ILE A 77 2.08 0.09 -0.98
CA ILE A 77 1.37 0.70 0.14
C ILE A 77 1.69 2.20 0.25
N MET A 78 2.92 2.60 -0.09
CA MET A 78 3.32 4.01 -0.04
C MET A 78 2.50 4.84 -1.04
N SER A 79 2.40 4.36 -2.28
CA SER A 79 1.57 5.02 -3.30
C SER A 79 0.09 5.06 -2.92
N ILE A 80 -0.44 4.01 -2.28
CA ILE A 80 -1.82 4.02 -1.78
C ILE A 80 -2.02 5.10 -0.72
N ILE A 81 -1.10 5.26 0.23
CA ILE A 81 -1.19 6.31 1.26
C ILE A 81 -1.12 7.69 0.62
N GLN A 82 -0.23 7.91 -0.35
CA GLN A 82 -0.16 9.17 -1.10
C GLN A 82 -1.49 9.46 -1.80
N ASP A 83 -2.06 8.49 -2.52
CA ASP A 83 -3.35 8.64 -3.18
C ASP A 83 -4.47 8.99 -2.17
N GLY A 84 -4.41 8.44 -0.96
CA GLY A 84 -5.34 8.74 0.12
C GLY A 84 -5.22 10.17 0.63
N LEU A 85 -4.00 10.66 0.82
CA LEU A 85 -3.71 12.05 1.22
C LEU A 85 -4.16 13.04 0.14
N ASP A 86 -3.81 12.78 -1.12
CA ASP A 86 -4.22 13.61 -2.26
C ASP A 86 -5.76 13.65 -2.38
N TYR A 87 -6.42 12.50 -2.17
CA TYR A 87 -7.88 12.43 -2.20
C TYR A 87 -8.51 13.20 -1.03
N ALA A 88 -7.94 13.10 0.18
CA ALA A 88 -8.41 13.84 1.35
C ALA A 88 -8.20 15.36 1.21
N GLU A 89 -7.17 15.83 0.50
CA GLU A 89 -6.96 17.27 0.22
C GLU A 89 -7.97 17.83 -0.79
N ILE A 90 -8.45 16.99 -1.72
CA ILE A 90 -9.40 17.43 -2.76
C ILE A 90 -10.84 17.47 -2.24
N GLU A 91 -11.24 16.48 -1.43
CA GLU A 91 -12.63 16.31 -0.99
C GLU A 91 -12.92 16.87 0.42
N GLY A 92 -11.90 17.04 1.27
CA GLY A 92 -12.01 17.62 2.62
C GLY A 92 -11.99 19.15 2.65
#